data_AF-A0A842SK60-F1
#
_entry.id   AF-A0A842SK60-F1
#
_cell.length_a   1.000
_cell.length_b   1.000
_cell.length_c   1.000
_cell.angle_alpha   90.00
_cell.angle_beta   90.00
_cell.angle_gamma   90.00
#
_symmetry.space_group_name_H-M   'P 1'
#
loop_
_entity.id
_entity.type
_entity.pdbx_description
1 polymer ?
#
loop_
_entity_poly.entity_id
_entity_poly.type
_entity_poly.pdbx_seq_one_letter_code
_entity_poly.pdbx_strand_id
1 'polypeptide(L)'
;EHEGTMIKYFAVRAQDGNIRTAFDACDVCGGHKGYRQNGNDVICNNCGRNFRIESIGEKNQGGGCWPSYLEHEIKNGNILIKKSDLESGRYMFS
;
A
#
# COMPACT_ATOMS: atom_id res chain seq x y z
N GLU A 1 9.69 -16.13 20.75
CA GLU A 1 8.59 -15.66 19.88
C GLU A 1 7.76 -14.68 20.68
N HIS A 2 7.88 -13.38 20.40
CA HIS A 2 6.88 -12.38 20.74
C HIS A 2 6.14 -12.07 19.44
N GLU A 3 4.81 -12.07 19.50
CA GLU A 3 3.89 -11.89 18.38
C GLU A 3 4.34 -10.79 17.42
N GLY A 4 4.98 -11.18 16.31
CA GLY A 4 5.43 -10.25 15.29
C GLY A 4 4.22 -9.71 14.53
N THR A 5 4.05 -8.39 14.49
CA THR A 5 3.02 -7.76 13.64
C THR A 5 3.30 -8.09 12.18
N MET A 6 2.37 -8.77 11.51
CA MET A 6 2.48 -9.05 10.07
C MET A 6 2.15 -7.80 9.27
N ILE A 7 3.17 -7.19 8.65
CA ILE A 7 3.02 -6.03 7.77
C ILE A 7 2.74 -6.54 6.36
N LYS A 8 1.57 -6.21 5.81
CA LYS A 8 1.17 -6.55 4.44
C LYS A 8 1.27 -5.33 3.54
N TYR A 9 1.72 -5.52 2.32
CA TYR A 9 1.85 -4.47 1.31
C TYR A 9 1.64 -5.07 -0.08
N PHE A 10 1.41 -4.21 -1.07
CA PHE A 10 1.24 -4.63 -2.45
C PHE A 10 2.01 -3.72 -3.41
N ALA A 11 2.33 -4.27 -4.57
CA ALA A 11 2.85 -3.55 -5.72
C ALA A 11 1.94 -3.82 -6.92
N VAL A 12 1.59 -2.77 -7.65
CA VAL A 12 0.74 -2.85 -8.85
C VAL A 12 1.35 -2.01 -9.96
N ARG A 13 1.16 -2.43 -11.22
CA ARG A 13 1.59 -1.67 -12.39
C ARG A 13 0.45 -0.77 -12.87
N ALA A 14 0.70 0.53 -12.93
CA ALA A 14 -0.21 1.52 -13.50
C ALA A 14 -0.19 1.46 -15.05
N GLN A 15 -1.17 2.12 -15.69
CA GLN A 15 -1.28 2.12 -17.16
C GLN A 15 -0.14 2.89 -17.83
N ASP A 16 0.43 3.87 -17.13
CA ASP A 16 1.63 4.61 -17.53
C ASP A 16 2.91 3.76 -17.51
N GLY A 17 2.82 2.49 -17.06
CA GLY A 17 3.94 1.56 -16.95
C GLY A 17 4.72 1.67 -15.63
N ASN A 18 4.42 2.66 -14.79
CA ASN A 18 5.06 2.84 -13.49
C ASN A 18 4.56 1.82 -12.47
N ILE A 19 5.43 1.48 -11.52
CA ILE A 19 5.06 0.66 -10.37
C ILE A 19 4.56 1.56 -9.24
N ARG A 20 3.48 1.12 -8.59
CA ARG A 20 2.91 1.77 -7.42
C ARG A 20 2.95 0.79 -6.26
N THR A 21 3.45 1.23 -5.12
CA THR A 21 3.56 0.45 -3.90
C THR A 21 2.78 1.11 -2.78
N ALA A 22 2.09 0.31 -1.99
CA ALA A 22 1.36 0.77 -0.83
C ALA A 22 1.26 -0.33 0.22
N PHE A 23 1.05 0.08 1.47
CA PHE A 23 0.59 -0.83 2.50
C PHE A 23 -0.78 -1.39 2.14
N ASP A 24 -1.03 -2.64 2.51
CA ASP A 24 -2.34 -3.28 2.44
C ASP A 24 -3.22 -2.80 3.61
N ALA A 25 -3.21 -1.49 3.85
CA ALA A 25 -3.84 -0.81 4.97
C ALA A 25 -4.04 0.68 4.68
N CYS A 26 -4.82 1.34 5.52
CA CYS A 26 -4.87 2.80 5.60
C CYS A 26 -5.03 3.26 7.04
N ASP A 27 -4.77 4.54 7.28
CA ASP A 27 -4.83 5.15 8.61
C ASP A 27 -6.22 5.05 9.26
N VAL A 28 -7.28 4.90 8.45
CA VAL A 28 -8.68 4.87 8.93
C VAL A 28 -9.22 3.46 9.13
N CYS A 29 -8.95 2.53 8.20
CA CYS A 29 -9.50 1.18 8.25
C CYS A 29 -8.54 0.13 8.80
N GLY A 30 -7.25 0.46 8.93
CA GLY A 30 -6.20 -0.48 9.29
C GLY A 30 -5.99 -1.58 8.22
N GLY A 31 -5.17 -2.56 8.56
CA GLY A 31 -4.71 -3.63 7.67
C GLY A 31 -5.48 -4.95 7.75
N HIS A 32 -6.54 -5.05 8.55
CA HIS A 32 -7.23 -6.32 8.82
C HIS A 32 -7.84 -6.96 7.57
N LYS A 33 -8.51 -6.17 6.73
CA LYS A 33 -9.18 -6.67 5.50
C LYS A 33 -8.44 -6.35 4.21
N GLY A 34 -7.53 -5.37 4.24
CA GLY A 34 -6.71 -5.00 3.09
C GLY A 34 -7.50 -4.47 1.89
N TYR A 35 -6.86 -4.59 0.73
CA TYR A 35 -7.33 -4.15 -0.58
C TYR A 35 -7.35 -5.32 -1.57
N ARG A 36 -8.15 -5.17 -2.62
CA ARG A 36 -8.11 -6.04 -3.79
C ARG A 36 -8.00 -5.21 -5.06
N GLN A 37 -7.26 -5.71 -6.03
CA GLN A 37 -7.23 -5.11 -7.35
C GLN A 37 -8.52 -5.44 -8.12
N ASN A 38 -9.06 -4.46 -8.84
CA ASN A 38 -10.18 -4.60 -9.76
C ASN A 38 -9.86 -3.85 -11.06
N GLY A 39 -9.24 -4.52 -12.03
CA GLY A 39 -8.76 -3.85 -13.24
C GLY A 39 -7.68 -2.81 -12.93
N ASN A 40 -7.93 -1.54 -13.28
CA ASN A 40 -7.01 -0.41 -13.06
C ASN A 40 -7.22 0.30 -11.71
N ASP A 41 -8.01 -0.31 -10.85
CA ASP A 41 -8.44 0.22 -9.57
C ASP A 41 -8.01 -0.72 -8.43
N VAL A 42 -7.92 -0.19 -7.22
CA VAL A 42 -7.85 -0.95 -5.97
C VAL A 42 -9.02 -0.57 -5.07
N ILE A 43 -9.65 -1.58 -4.47
CA ILE A 43 -10.85 -1.42 -3.65
C ILE A 43 -10.54 -1.86 -2.23
N CYS A 44 -10.83 -1.02 -1.24
CA CYS A 44 -10.73 -1.39 0.17
C CYS A 44 -11.77 -2.47 0.49
N ASN A 45 -11.34 -3.60 1.04
CA ASN A 45 -12.23 -4.68 1.42
C ASN A 45 -13.03 -4.37 2.69
N ASN A 46 -12.67 -3.32 3.43
CA ASN A 46 -13.41 -2.90 4.62
C ASN A 46 -14.55 -1.92 4.30
N CYS A 47 -14.24 -0.81 3.63
CA CYS A 47 -15.20 0.28 3.39
C CYS A 47 -15.68 0.41 1.94
N GLY A 48 -15.15 -0.39 1.01
CA GLY A 48 -15.57 -0.40 -0.39
C GLY A 48 -15.10 0.79 -1.23
N ARG A 49 -14.32 1.72 -0.66
CA ARG A 49 -13.76 2.84 -1.43
C ARG A 49 -12.85 2.32 -2.54
N ASN A 50 -12.97 2.97 -3.69
CA ASN A 50 -12.24 2.65 -4.92
C ASN A 50 -11.21 3.75 -5.21
N PHE A 51 -9.99 3.35 -5.57
CA PHE A 51 -8.88 4.23 -5.91
C PHE A 51 -8.25 3.79 -7.23
N ARG A 52 -8.02 4.74 -8.13
CA ARG A 52 -7.25 4.49 -9.35
C ARG A 52 -5.80 4.17 -9.00
N ILE A 53 -5.25 3.11 -9.59
CA ILE A 53 -3.86 2.71 -9.38
C ILE A 53 -2.90 3.87 -9.68
N GLU A 54 -3.15 4.63 -10.74
CA GLU A 54 -2.33 5.80 -11.13
C GLU A 54 -2.17 6.83 -10.01
N SER A 55 -3.15 6.97 -9.11
CA SER A 55 -3.12 7.96 -8.03
C SER A 55 -2.30 7.54 -6.81
N ILE A 56 -1.95 6.25 -6.70
CA ILE A 56 -1.22 5.71 -5.55
C ILE A 56 0.20 6.29 -5.56
N GLY A 57 0.60 6.93 -4.46
CA GLY A 57 1.92 7.55 -4.31
C GLY A 57 2.09 8.93 -4.96
N GLU A 58 1.13 9.43 -5.75
CA GLU A 58 1.22 10.79 -6.31
C GLU A 58 0.63 11.85 -5.39
N LYS A 59 -0.64 11.65 -5.00
CA LYS A 59 -1.40 12.59 -4.16
C LYS A 59 -1.65 12.07 -2.76
N ASN A 60 -1.38 10.78 -2.54
CA ASN A 60 -1.87 10.03 -1.40
C ASN A 60 -0.66 9.48 -0.62
N GLN A 61 0.03 10.34 0.13
CA GLN A 61 1.24 9.94 0.87
C GLN A 61 0.95 9.30 2.24
N GLY A 62 -0.31 9.32 2.71
CA GLY A 62 -0.73 8.81 4.02
C GLY A 62 -1.74 9.75 4.69
N GLY A 63 -2.20 9.42 5.90
CA GLY A 63 -3.05 10.29 6.72
C GLY A 63 -4.53 10.29 6.34
N GLY A 64 -5.04 9.21 5.73
CA GLY A 64 -6.42 9.18 5.24
C GLY A 64 -6.96 7.80 4.93
N CYS A 65 -8.21 7.74 4.46
CA CYS A 65 -8.86 6.50 4.03
C CYS A 65 -8.52 6.21 2.56
N TRP A 66 -7.26 5.86 2.31
CA TRP A 66 -6.68 5.45 1.01
C TRP A 66 -5.50 4.51 1.24
N PRO A 67 -5.07 3.69 0.26
CA PRO A 67 -3.87 2.87 0.41
C PRO A 67 -2.67 3.76 0.79
N SER A 68 -2.08 3.53 1.97
CA SER A 68 -0.97 4.35 2.44
C SER A 68 0.26 4.04 1.61
N TYR A 69 0.82 5.06 0.95
CA TYR A 69 1.96 4.91 0.07
C TYR A 69 3.17 4.29 0.81
N LEU A 70 3.84 3.37 0.13
CA LEU A 70 5.05 2.72 0.61
C LEU A 70 6.18 3.13 -0.32
N GLU A 71 7.16 3.86 0.21
CA GLU A 71 8.31 4.32 -0.58
C GLU A 71 9.05 3.13 -1.22
N HIS A 72 9.45 3.30 -2.49
CA HIS A 72 10.22 2.30 -3.21
C HIS A 72 11.19 2.95 -4.21
N GLU A 73 12.20 2.18 -4.61
CA GLU A 73 13.12 2.52 -5.70
C GLU A 73 13.13 1.38 -6.73
N ILE A 74 13.23 1.73 -8.01
CA ILE A 74 13.49 0.72 -9.06
C ILE A 74 14.99 0.65 -9.31
N LYS A 75 15.59 -0.51 -8.99
CA LYS A 75 17.03 -0.75 -9.17
C LYS A 75 17.27 -2.09 -9.85
N ASN A 76 17.91 -2.06 -11.01
CA ASN A 76 18.23 -3.26 -11.81
C ASN A 76 17.00 -4.15 -12.08
N GLY A 77 15.85 -3.53 -12.38
CA GLY A 77 14.59 -4.24 -12.63
C GLY A 77 13.89 -4.78 -11.38
N ASN A 78 14.40 -4.52 -10.19
CA ASN A 78 13.79 -4.91 -8.92
C ASN A 78 13.12 -3.72 -8.23
N ILE A 79 12.06 -3.99 -7.49
CA ILE A 79 11.44 -3.05 -6.56
C ILE A 79 12.18 -3.18 -5.22
N LEU A 80 12.88 -2.13 -4.82
CA LEU A 80 13.59 -2.05 -3.55
C LEU A 80 12.74 -1.26 -2.55
N ILE A 81 12.40 -1.90 -1.43
CA ILE A 81 11.69 -1.29 -0.31
C ILE A 81 12.60 -1.40 0.91
N LYS A 82 12.82 -0.28 1.63
CA LYS A 82 13.65 -0.34 2.84
C LYS A 82 12.83 -0.95 3.97
N LYS A 83 13.50 -1.75 4.80
CA LYS A 83 12.88 -2.30 6.01
C LYS A 83 12.35 -1.19 6.93
N SER A 84 13.07 -0.07 7.05
CA SER A 84 12.62 1.10 7.83
C SER A 84 11.28 1.64 7.37
N ASP A 85 11.05 1.64 6.06
CA ASP A 85 9.83 2.18 5.47
C ASP A 85 8.66 1.24 5.79
N LEU A 86 8.86 -0.08 5.71
CA LEU A 86 7.89 -1.07 6.20
C LEU A 86 7.53 -0.86 7.68
N GLU A 87 8.54 -0.77 8.56
CA GLU A 87 8.32 -0.62 10.00
C GLU A 87 7.57 0.67 10.35
N SER A 88 7.75 1.74 9.56
CA SER A 88 7.03 3.00 9.76
C SER A 88 5.51 2.87 9.65
N GLY A 89 5.03 1.90 8.84
CA GLY A 89 3.59 1.63 8.65
C GLY A 89 3.04 0.56 9.59
N ARG A 90 3.87 0.00 10.48
CA ARG A 90 3.49 -1.13 11.37
C ARG A 90 2.25 -0.83 12.21
N TYR A 91 2.06 0.43 12.61
CA TYR A 91 0.93 0.88 13.43
C TYR A 91 -0.45 0.63 12.78
N MET A 92 -0.51 0.46 11.47
CA MET A 92 -1.78 0.17 10.77
C MET A 92 -2.19 -1.31 10.88
N PHE A 93 -1.31 -2.18 11.39
CA PHE A 93 -1.50 -3.64 11.44
C PHE A 93 -1.58 -4.19 12.86
N SER A 94 -1.60 -3.33 13.88
CA SER A 94 -1.75 -3.68 15.29
C SER A 94 -3.21 -3.69 15.73
#